data_AF-A0A1T3NHZ7-F1
#
_entry.id   AF-A0A1T3NHZ7-F1
#
_cell.length_a   1.000
_cell.length_b   1.000
_cell.length_c   1.000
_cell.angle_alpha   90.00
_cell.angle_beta   90.00
_cell.angle_gamma   90.00
#
_symmetry.space_group_name_H-M   'P 1'
#
loop_
_entity.id
_entity.type
_entity.pdbx_description
1 polymer ?
#
loop_
_entity_poly.entity_id
_entity_poly.type
_entity_poly.pdbx_seq_one_letter_code
_entity_poly.pdbx_strand_id
1 'polypeptide(L)'
;MTVPQLPHPVRLACLERVAQFRMPEYRGTPRIRAALVEAFARARPLAEGAASVAVAVGHVWHLLWTGDLTTDWDAPLLPTSLVWVQGNEAL
;
A
#
# COMPACT_ATOMS: atom_id res chain seq x y z
N MET A 1 10.21 24.56 -19.67
CA MET A 1 10.18 23.12 -19.32
C MET A 1 10.53 23.00 -17.85
N THR A 2 9.59 22.56 -17.01
CA THR A 2 9.85 22.39 -15.57
C THR A 2 10.58 21.07 -15.37
N VAL A 3 11.76 21.11 -14.75
CA VAL A 3 12.47 19.88 -14.37
C VAL A 3 11.63 19.20 -13.29
N PRO A 4 11.18 17.94 -13.48
CA PRO A 4 10.46 17.23 -12.43
C PRO A 4 11.38 17.12 -11.22
N GLN A 5 10.91 17.65 -10.09
CA GLN A 5 11.62 17.51 -8.82
C GLN A 5 11.50 16.05 -8.37
N LEU A 6 12.62 15.47 -7.96
CA LEU A 6 12.60 14.14 -7.36
C LEU A 6 11.83 14.20 -6.04
N PRO A 7 11.05 13.17 -5.70
CA PRO A 7 10.42 13.05 -4.38
C PRO A 7 11.47 13.13 -3.26
N HIS A 8 11.02 13.51 -2.06
CA HIS A 8 11.84 13.39 -0.86
C HIS A 8 12.42 11.96 -0.76
N PRO A 9 13.68 11.77 -0.31
CA PRO A 9 14.34 10.45 -0.35
C PRO A 9 13.55 9.32 0.31
N VAL A 10 12.83 9.61 1.40
CA VAL A 10 11.95 8.64 2.07
C VAL A 10 10.84 8.17 1.15
N ARG A 11 10.19 9.09 0.45
CA ARG A 11 9.12 8.79 -0.50
C ARG A 11 9.66 7.98 -1.68
N LEU A 12 10.84 8.33 -2.19
CA LEU A 12 11.51 7.55 -3.24
C LEU A 12 11.77 6.10 -2.78
N ALA A 13 12.33 5.89 -1.59
CA ALA A 13 12.58 4.56 -1.05
C ALA A 13 11.28 3.75 -0.83
N CYS A 14 10.19 4.40 -0.44
CA CYS A 14 8.88 3.76 -0.33
C CYS A 14 8.34 3.32 -1.70
N LEU A 15 8.47 4.18 -2.72
CA LEU A 15 8.10 3.89 -4.10
C LEU A 15 8.92 2.72 -4.67
N GLU A 16 10.23 2.72 -4.46
CA GLU A 16 11.13 1.62 -4.85
C GLU A 16 10.73 0.31 -4.19
N ARG A 17 10.34 0.35 -2.91
CA ARG A 17 9.85 -0.83 -2.18
C ARG A 17 8.55 -1.36 -2.78
N VAL A 18 7.53 -0.53 -2.99
CA VAL A 18 6.24 -1.00 -3.54
C VAL A 18 6.37 -1.45 -5.00
N ALA A 19 7.31 -0.87 -5.76
CA ALA A 19 7.58 -1.26 -7.14
C ALA A 19 8.10 -2.70 -7.29
N GLN A 20 8.62 -3.31 -6.22
CA GLN A 20 9.01 -4.73 -6.22
C GLN A 20 7.79 -5.66 -6.30
N PHE A 21 6.59 -5.16 -5.97
CA PHE A 21 5.35 -5.92 -5.92
C PHE A 21 4.42 -5.62 -7.11
N ARG A 22 4.93 -5.00 -8.17
CA ARG A 22 4.14 -4.64 -9.38
C ARG A 22 3.66 -5.83 -10.21
N MET A 23 4.19 -7.02 -9.96
CA MET A 23 3.99 -8.18 -10.81
C MET A 23 2.59 -8.83 -10.63
N PRO A 24 2.05 -9.51 -11.65
CA PRO A 24 0.69 -10.05 -11.64
C PRO A 24 0.39 -11.06 -10.50
N GLU A 25 1.38 -11.78 -10.01
CA GLU A 25 1.23 -12.73 -8.89
C GLU A 25 0.75 -12.07 -7.60
N TYR A 26 1.05 -10.78 -7.40
CA TYR A 26 0.62 -10.03 -6.23
C TYR A 26 -0.75 -9.38 -6.38
N ARG A 27 -1.34 -9.38 -7.59
CA ARG A 27 -2.68 -8.81 -7.83
C ARG A 27 -3.76 -9.47 -6.98
N GLY A 28 -3.62 -10.77 -6.71
CA GLY A 28 -4.65 -11.57 -6.06
C GLY A 28 -5.92 -11.72 -6.90
N THR A 29 -6.90 -12.44 -6.38
CA THR A 29 -8.22 -12.55 -7.01
C THR A 29 -9.07 -11.31 -6.70
N PRO A 30 -10.13 -11.02 -7.49
CA PRO A 30 -11.06 -9.93 -7.17
C PRO A 30 -11.64 -10.02 -5.75
N ARG A 31 -11.88 -11.25 -5.26
CA ARG A 31 -12.34 -11.51 -3.89
C ARG A 31 -11.31 -11.09 -2.84
N ILE A 32 -10.03 -11.44 -3.04
CA ILE A 32 -8.94 -11.04 -2.14
C ILE A 32 -8.81 -9.52 -2.13
N ARG A 33 -8.84 -8.88 -3.30
CA ARG A 33 -8.74 -7.42 -3.41
C ARG A 33 -9.88 -6.73 -2.66
N ALA A 34 -11.13 -7.18 -2.84
CA ALA A 34 -12.27 -6.62 -2.12
C ALA A 34 -12.13 -6.78 -0.59
N ALA A 35 -11.71 -7.96 -0.12
CA ALA A 35 -11.51 -8.22 1.30
C ALA A 35 -10.40 -7.36 1.91
N LEU A 36 -9.31 -7.12 1.18
CA LEU A 36 -8.24 -6.21 1.63
C LEU A 36 -8.70 -4.76 1.68
N VAL A 37 -9.43 -4.28 0.65
CA VAL A 37 -10.01 -2.93 0.64
C VAL A 37 -10.94 -2.74 1.85
N GLU A 38 -11.77 -3.73 2.17
CA GLU A 38 -12.63 -3.69 3.36
C GLU A 38 -11.81 -3.70 4.67
N ALA A 39 -10.77 -4.55 4.76
CA ALA A 39 -9.91 -4.62 5.94
C ALA A 39 -9.16 -3.30 6.23
N PHE A 40 -8.88 -2.50 5.19
CA PHE A 40 -8.25 -1.19 5.25
C PHE A 40 -9.23 -0.02 5.08
N ALA A 41 -10.53 -0.26 5.21
CA ALA A 41 -11.54 0.80 5.22
C ALA A 41 -11.31 1.80 6.37
N ARG A 42 -10.56 1.42 7.40
CA ARG A 42 -9.94 2.31 8.39
C ARG A 42 -8.44 2.07 8.41
N ALA A 43 -7.68 3.08 8.79
CA ALA A 43 -6.23 2.98 8.92
C ALA A 43 -5.84 1.81 9.84
N ARG A 44 -4.98 0.92 9.34
CA ARG A 44 -4.53 -0.28 10.05
C ARG A 44 -3.09 -0.63 9.64
N PRO A 45 -2.27 -1.23 10.52
CA PRO A 45 -0.95 -1.73 10.14
C PRO A 45 -1.01 -2.70 8.96
N LEU A 46 -0.10 -2.54 8.00
CA LEU A 46 -0.01 -3.34 6.77
C LEU A 46 -0.04 -4.84 7.04
N ALA A 47 0.79 -5.33 7.96
CA ALA A 47 0.87 -6.75 8.30
C ALA A 47 -0.41 -7.27 8.95
N GLU A 48 -1.04 -6.48 9.81
CA GLU A 48 -2.30 -6.86 10.48
C GLU A 48 -3.46 -6.95 9.50
N GLY A 49 -3.55 -6.01 8.54
CA GLY A 49 -4.57 -6.08 7.50
C GLY A 49 -4.42 -7.32 6.61
N ALA A 50 -3.18 -7.63 6.18
CA ALA A 50 -2.90 -8.85 5.43
C ALA A 50 -3.27 -10.12 6.22
N ALA A 51 -2.88 -10.18 7.51
CA ALA A 51 -3.18 -11.30 8.39
C ALA A 51 -4.69 -11.48 8.61
N SER A 52 -5.45 -10.39 8.74
CA SER A 52 -6.91 -10.45 8.93
C SER A 52 -7.67 -11.07 7.75
N VAL A 53 -7.08 -11.03 6.55
CA VAL A 53 -7.62 -11.64 5.32
C VAL A 53 -6.91 -12.96 4.99
N ALA A 54 -5.98 -13.41 5.85
CA ALA A 54 -5.16 -14.61 5.68
C ALA A 54 -4.40 -14.66 4.33
N VAL A 55 -3.81 -13.53 3.93
CA VAL A 55 -3.00 -13.43 2.69
C VAL A 55 -1.59 -12.92 2.98
N ALA A 56 -0.68 -13.19 2.04
CA ALA A 56 0.68 -12.66 2.12
C ALA A 56 0.69 -11.12 1.99
N VAL A 57 1.61 -10.47 2.70
CA VAL A 57 1.77 -9.00 2.67
C VAL A 57 2.00 -8.45 1.26
N GLY A 58 2.55 -9.25 0.34
CA GLY A 58 2.75 -8.90 -1.07
C GLY A 58 1.49 -8.37 -1.76
N HIS A 59 0.31 -8.87 -1.41
CA HIS A 59 -0.95 -8.37 -1.94
C HIS A 59 -1.26 -6.94 -1.49
N VAL A 60 -0.94 -6.60 -0.23
CA VAL A 60 -1.13 -5.24 0.28
C VAL A 60 -0.14 -4.27 -0.36
N TRP A 61 1.12 -4.68 -0.51
CA TRP A 61 2.13 -3.92 -1.25
C TRP A 61 1.71 -3.65 -2.70
N HIS A 62 1.08 -4.62 -3.37
CA HIS A 62 0.53 -4.43 -4.70
C HIS A 62 -0.61 -3.41 -4.74
N LEU A 63 -1.51 -3.42 -3.75
CA LEU A 63 -2.59 -2.44 -3.67
C LEU A 63 -2.09 -1.02 -3.37
N LEU A 64 -0.97 -0.87 -2.64
CA LEU A 64 -0.26 0.40 -2.52
C LEU A 64 0.35 0.84 -3.87
N TRP A 65 0.90 -0.11 -4.63
CA TRP A 65 1.44 0.16 -5.97
C TRP A 65 0.37 0.60 -6.97
N THR A 66 -0.81 -0.03 -6.96
CA THR A 66 -1.92 0.31 -7.86
C THR A 66 -2.73 1.52 -7.40
N GLY A 67 -2.45 2.05 -6.21
CA GLY A 67 -3.14 3.21 -5.64
C GLY A 67 -4.54 2.90 -5.09
N ASP A 68 -4.86 1.63 -4.88
CA ASP A 68 -6.10 1.21 -4.22
C ASP A 68 -6.04 1.46 -2.71
N LEU A 69 -4.84 1.33 -2.15
CA LEU A 69 -4.51 1.70 -0.79
C LEU A 69 -3.46 2.81 -0.81
N THR A 70 -3.33 3.50 0.31
CA THR A 70 -2.32 4.51 0.56
C THR A 70 -1.79 4.40 1.99
N THR A 71 -0.77 5.20 2.28
CA THR A 71 -0.06 5.27 3.56
C THR A 71 0.46 6.70 3.74
N ASP A 72 1.02 7.00 4.90
CA ASP A 72 1.93 8.14 5.02
C ASP A 72 3.20 7.84 4.19
N TRP A 73 3.34 8.52 3.05
CA TRP A 73 4.46 8.37 2.13
C TRP A 73 5.69 9.18 2.53
N ASP A 74 5.58 10.03 3.56
CA ASP A 74 6.68 10.84 4.09
C ASP A 74 7.40 10.17 5.27
N ALA A 75 6.88 9.01 5.71
CA ALA A 75 7.50 8.13 6.70
C ALA A 75 8.03 6.82 6.06
N PRO A 76 9.03 6.16 6.68
CA PRO A 76 9.48 4.85 6.22
C PRO A 76 8.35 3.81 6.21
N LEU A 77 8.14 3.18 5.07
CA LEU A 77 7.07 2.21 4.87
C LEU A 77 7.47 0.82 5.37
N LEU A 78 6.96 0.42 6.54
CA LEU A 78 7.25 -0.80 7.27
C LEU A 78 6.01 -1.71 7.36
N PRO A 79 6.15 -2.99 7.75
CA PRO A 79 5.00 -3.86 8.01
C PRO A 79 4.04 -3.33 9.09
N THR A 80 4.51 -2.42 9.96
CA THR A 80 3.72 -1.74 11.00
C THR A 80 3.13 -0.40 10.56
N SER A 81 3.47 0.10 9.37
CA SER A 81 2.94 1.37 8.86
C SER A 81 1.43 1.26 8.66
N LEU A 82 0.73 2.33 9.01
CA LEU A 82 -0.71 2.43 8.80
C LEU A 82 -1.01 2.58 7.31
N VAL A 83 -1.94 1.74 6.84
CA VAL A 83 -2.44 1.72 5.47
C VAL A 83 -3.95 1.90 5.51
N TRP A 84 -4.50 2.61 4.55
CA TRP A 84 -5.93 2.82 4.39
C TRP A 84 -6.32 2.89 2.91
N VAL A 85 -7.61 2.81 2.61
CA VAL A 85 -8.13 2.99 1.24
C VAL A 85 -7.84 4.41 0.76
N GLN A 86 -7.31 4.53 -0.46
CA GLN A 86 -7.06 5.84 -1.07
C GLN A 86 -8.36 6.63 -1.21
N GLY A 87 -8.34 7.91 -0.79
CA GLY A 87 -9.52 8.78 -0.76
C GLY A 87 -10.38 8.63 0.51
N ASN A 88 -10.01 7.75 1.43
CA ASN A 88 -10.57 7.69 2.78
C ASN A 88 -9.55 8.27 3.78
N GLU A 89 -9.20 9.55 3.60
CA GLU A 89 -8.39 10.30 4.55
C GLU A 89 -9.22 10.47 5.83
N ALA A 90 -9.06 9.55 6.78
CA ALA A 90 -9.47 9.81 8.15
C ALA A 90 -8.53 10.89 8.70
N LEU A 91 -8.99 12.15 8.66
CA LEU A 91 -8.45 13.27 9.42
C LEU A 91 -8.35 12.92 10.91
#